data_AF-A0AA97L9V3-F1
#
_entry.id   AF-A0AA97L9V3-F1
#
_cell.length_a   1.000
_cell.length_b   1.000
_cell.length_c   1.000
_cell.angle_alpha   90.00
_cell.angle_beta   90.00
_cell.angle_gamma   90.00
#
_symmetry.space_group_name_H-M   'P 1'
#
loop_
_entity.id
_entity.type
_entity.pdbx_description
1 polymer ?
#
loop_
_entity_poly.entity_id
_entity_poly.type
_entity_poly.pdbx_seq_one_letter_code
_entity_poly.pdbx_strand_id
1 'polypeptide(L)'
;MSQNVTQGSFQRMKDIVASLLANMTISRSNCPTGARVSVLSYNTHTKHLIRFSEFQRDDLLMEAVEKIPLERSSGRRNIGAAMRFVARNVFKRHRHGALMRKVAIFFTAGPSQDTTSINTAVLEFSALDITPVVIALSEVPNVRQAFSVDDTGRFQLHVLDSEEDDNLGSISNCALCFDKCNPDPKCKEVVPPPIIIDMDIAYIIDSSRNVGSEEFETMKEFVSNMVDYFVIAPEPMTRDGGARVALVQQAPWNFTVNEKASSVHEEFDFVQYNNKNLMKRHILKSVHQLEGPLAIGHAIEWTINNIFLEAPSPRKHRVIFTILGSKTSSWDRETLGKMSLEAKCQGFTMFTLALGSEVDDTETTELSSDPVEQHLLQLGRTGQLELPYALQFSRTFLNLLKRQMNPYPPPYLQEECESLDRGDTQQLIARTDRIHFPELDYSDILQTIELPNLNGQQKVTETTQGPVGYTEEVEYDYGHNEYFAETNAHAGKETWNEEHSEQDVCFVDMDSGECEDYSLKWYYHIERDMCFQFWYGGCGGNKNRFETQEECEFFCRKSA
;
A
#
# COMPACT_ATOMS: atom_id res chain seq x y z
N MET A 1 23.26 -0.80 21.15
CA MET A 1 22.40 -2.01 21.10
C MET A 1 21.36 -1.96 22.20
N SER A 2 20.30 -2.78 22.14
CA SER A 2 19.30 -2.84 23.21
C SER A 2 19.82 -3.50 24.49
N GLN A 3 19.19 -3.18 25.62
CA GLN A 3 19.65 -3.53 26.98
C GLN A 3 19.93 -5.03 27.18
N ASN A 4 19.13 -5.91 26.57
CA ASN A 4 19.15 -7.35 26.87
C ASN A 4 20.08 -8.14 25.94
N VAL A 5 20.84 -7.48 25.06
CA VAL A 5 21.79 -8.16 24.18
C VAL A 5 23.03 -8.56 24.97
N THR A 6 23.34 -9.87 24.98
CA THR A 6 24.55 -10.45 25.56
C THR A 6 25.70 -10.47 24.54
N GLN A 7 26.94 -10.64 25.02
CA GLN A 7 28.10 -10.77 24.14
C GLN A 7 27.95 -11.96 23.18
N GLY A 8 27.47 -13.12 23.69
CA GLY A 8 27.26 -14.31 22.87
C GLY A 8 26.18 -14.09 21.79
N SER A 9 25.04 -13.51 22.16
CA SER A 9 24.00 -13.18 21.16
C SER A 9 24.48 -12.17 20.12
N PHE A 10 25.30 -11.20 20.52
CA PHE A 10 25.83 -10.20 19.59
C PHE A 10 26.85 -10.82 18.62
N GLN A 11 27.71 -11.71 19.12
CA GLN A 11 28.64 -12.44 18.26
C GLN A 11 27.88 -13.31 17.25
N ARG A 12 26.86 -14.05 17.70
CA ARG A 12 26.00 -14.85 16.81
C ARG A 12 25.33 -14.00 15.72
N MET A 13 24.85 -12.81 16.05
CA MET A 13 24.31 -11.88 15.05
C MET A 13 25.37 -11.48 14.01
N LYS A 14 26.60 -11.18 14.44
CA LYS A 14 27.70 -10.83 13.53
C LYS A 14 28.08 -11.99 12.62
N ASP A 15 28.13 -13.21 13.16
CA ASP A 15 28.48 -14.41 12.40
C ASP A 15 27.43 -14.67 11.30
N ILE A 16 26.14 -14.48 11.61
CA ILE A 16 25.06 -14.57 10.60
C ILE A 16 25.21 -13.48 9.54
N VAL A 17 25.47 -12.22 9.91
CA VAL A 17 25.69 -11.14 8.94
C VAL A 17 26.88 -11.46 8.03
N ALA A 18 27.99 -11.93 8.60
CA ALA A 18 29.17 -12.33 7.82
C ALA A 18 28.85 -13.47 6.84
N SER A 19 28.10 -14.50 7.28
CA SER A 19 27.68 -15.59 6.42
C SER A 19 26.76 -15.12 5.27
N LEU A 20 25.86 -14.18 5.54
CA LEU A 20 24.96 -13.65 4.50
C LEU A 20 25.73 -12.79 3.49
N LEU A 21 26.66 -11.96 3.95
CA LEU A 21 27.50 -11.12 3.10
C LEU A 21 28.44 -11.94 2.20
N ALA A 22 28.95 -13.07 2.70
CA ALA A 22 29.79 -13.97 1.90
C ALA A 22 29.07 -14.54 0.67
N ASN A 23 27.74 -14.63 0.71
CA ASN A 23 26.91 -15.12 -0.40
C ASN A 23 26.38 -13.99 -1.31
N MET A 24 26.87 -12.76 -1.17
CA MET A 24 26.41 -11.61 -1.95
C MET A 24 27.52 -10.96 -2.77
N THR A 25 27.19 -10.55 -3.98
CA THR A 25 28.05 -9.66 -4.78
C THR A 25 27.82 -8.21 -4.38
N ILE A 26 28.82 -7.53 -3.81
CA ILE A 26 28.74 -6.12 -3.42
C ILE A 26 29.01 -5.21 -4.63
N SER A 27 28.16 -4.20 -4.81
CA SER A 27 28.23 -3.24 -5.91
C SER A 27 29.48 -2.35 -5.80
N ARG A 28 30.36 -2.42 -6.82
CA ARG A 28 31.61 -1.63 -6.89
C ARG A 28 31.44 -0.25 -7.52
N SER A 29 30.36 -0.01 -8.26
CA SER A 29 30.10 1.25 -8.95
C SER A 29 28.73 1.79 -8.57
N ASN A 30 28.33 2.94 -9.13
CA ASN A 30 26.96 3.45 -8.96
C ASN A 30 25.93 2.74 -9.86
N CYS A 31 26.35 1.84 -10.75
CA CYS A 31 25.45 1.03 -11.57
C CYS A 31 24.62 0.08 -10.69
N PRO A 32 23.32 -0.11 -10.94
CA PRO A 32 22.42 -0.92 -10.10
C PRO A 32 22.65 -2.44 -10.25
N THR A 33 23.90 -2.86 -10.22
CA THR A 33 24.36 -4.25 -10.26
C THR A 33 25.05 -4.59 -8.94
N GLY A 34 24.66 -5.72 -8.34
CA GLY A 34 25.09 -6.14 -7.00
C GLY A 34 24.39 -5.39 -5.86
N ALA A 35 24.64 -5.82 -4.63
CA ALA A 35 24.03 -5.29 -3.42
C ALA A 35 24.79 -4.08 -2.87
N ARG A 36 24.06 -3.15 -2.25
CA ARG A 36 24.61 -2.17 -1.30
C ARG A 36 24.10 -2.50 0.09
N VAL A 37 24.96 -2.43 1.08
CA VAL A 37 24.64 -2.81 2.46
C VAL A 37 24.77 -1.62 3.40
N SER A 38 23.81 -1.48 4.30
CA SER A 38 23.80 -0.52 5.39
C SER A 38 23.56 -1.30 6.68
N VAL A 39 24.32 -0.99 7.73
CA VAL A 39 24.20 -1.64 9.03
C VAL A 39 23.76 -0.62 10.06
N LEU A 40 22.73 -0.96 10.83
CA LEU A 40 22.18 -0.11 11.87
C LEU A 40 22.15 -0.88 13.19
N SER A 41 22.29 -0.14 14.28
CA SER A 41 21.96 -0.62 15.62
C SER A 41 20.67 0.03 16.10
N TYR A 42 19.89 -0.68 16.89
CA TYR A 42 18.68 -0.11 17.46
C TYR A 42 18.43 -0.53 18.91
N ASN A 43 17.66 0.33 19.59
CA ASN A 43 17.04 0.11 20.89
C ASN A 43 15.70 0.87 20.93
N THR A 44 15.56 1.88 21.77
CA THR A 44 14.51 2.90 21.68
C THR A 44 14.79 3.92 20.57
N HIS A 45 16.04 3.98 20.10
CA HIS A 45 16.52 4.82 19.00
C HIS A 45 17.27 3.95 17.98
N THR A 46 17.39 4.45 16.76
CA THR A 46 18.12 3.78 15.67
C THR A 46 19.34 4.60 15.28
N LYS A 47 20.51 3.95 15.18
CA LYS A 47 21.80 4.57 14.89
C LYS A 47 22.45 3.87 13.69
N HIS A 48 22.88 4.64 12.70
CA HIS A 48 23.71 4.13 11.61
C HIS A 48 25.08 3.72 12.13
N LEU A 49 25.51 2.52 11.76
CA LEU A 49 26.88 2.03 11.96
C LEU A 49 27.65 2.02 10.65
N ILE A 50 26.99 1.62 9.56
CA ILE A 50 27.52 1.63 8.20
C ILE A 50 26.44 2.18 7.27
N ARG A 51 26.78 3.09 6.36
CA ARG A 51 25.86 3.62 5.35
C ARG A 51 26.03 2.90 4.00
N PHE A 52 24.98 2.90 3.17
CA PHE A 52 25.01 2.33 1.82
C PHE A 52 26.13 2.84 0.91
N SER A 53 26.61 4.07 1.13
CA SER A 53 27.65 4.71 0.33
C SER A 53 29.07 4.48 0.85
N GLU A 54 29.20 3.89 2.04
CA GLU A 54 30.46 3.90 2.80
C GLU A 54 31.47 2.88 2.28
N PHE A 55 31.01 1.68 1.91
CA PHE A 55 31.86 0.62 1.37
C PHE A 55 31.35 0.17 -0.01
N GLN A 56 32.29 0.04 -0.94
CA GLN A 56 32.07 -0.43 -2.32
C GLN A 56 32.82 -1.73 -2.61
N ARG A 57 33.57 -2.24 -1.63
CA ARG A 57 34.30 -3.51 -1.71
C ARG A 57 33.82 -4.44 -0.61
N ASP A 58 33.72 -5.71 -0.96
CA ASP A 58 33.32 -6.83 -0.12
C ASP A 58 34.28 -7.02 1.06
N ASP A 59 35.58 -7.04 0.81
CA ASP A 59 36.61 -7.24 1.84
C ASP A 59 36.58 -6.16 2.94
N LEU A 60 36.50 -4.89 2.54
CA LEU A 60 36.43 -3.76 3.47
C LEU A 60 35.10 -3.74 4.25
N LEU A 61 33.99 -4.10 3.60
CA LEU A 61 32.69 -4.18 4.27
C LEU A 61 32.70 -5.29 5.33
N MET A 62 33.24 -6.47 5.00
CA MET A 62 33.36 -7.60 5.93
C MET A 62 34.21 -7.22 7.14
N GLU A 63 35.38 -6.62 6.92
CA GLU A 63 36.26 -6.15 8.00
C GLU A 63 35.55 -5.10 8.88
N ALA A 64 34.80 -4.18 8.27
CA ALA A 64 34.04 -3.16 9.01
C ALA A 64 32.96 -3.79 9.89
N VAL A 65 32.22 -4.78 9.38
CA VAL A 65 31.19 -5.52 10.14
C VAL A 65 31.81 -6.30 11.30
N GLU A 66 32.94 -6.97 11.06
CA GLU A 66 33.67 -7.70 12.10
C GLU A 66 34.21 -6.78 13.20
N LYS A 67 34.53 -5.52 12.88
CA LYS A 67 35.02 -4.53 13.85
C LYS A 67 33.92 -3.80 14.62
N ILE A 68 32.63 -4.02 14.33
CA ILE A 68 31.54 -3.36 15.05
C ILE A 68 31.58 -3.78 16.54
N PRO A 69 31.72 -2.81 17.47
CA PRO A 69 31.73 -3.10 18.90
C PRO A 69 30.31 -3.27 19.46
N LEU A 70 30.20 -4.06 20.53
CA LEU A 70 28.96 -4.13 21.31
C LEU A 70 28.79 -2.85 22.16
N GLU A 71 27.99 -1.90 21.66
CA GLU A 71 27.60 -0.72 22.44
C GLU A 71 26.47 -1.05 23.42
N ARG A 72 26.79 -1.04 24.73
CA ARG A 72 25.80 -1.20 25.81
C ARG A 72 24.90 0.03 25.91
N SER A 73 23.61 -0.19 26.17
CA SER A 73 22.64 0.88 26.40
C SER A 73 21.57 0.44 27.40
N SER A 74 20.95 1.39 28.08
CA SER A 74 19.73 1.20 28.88
C SER A 74 18.47 1.18 28.02
N GLY A 75 18.56 1.48 26.72
CA GLY A 75 17.42 1.49 25.81
C GLY A 75 16.82 0.09 25.62
N ARG A 76 15.50 0.00 25.78
CA ARG A 76 14.71 -1.22 25.54
C ARG A 76 14.51 -1.48 24.04
N ARG A 77 13.98 -2.66 23.67
CA ARG A 77 13.82 -3.08 22.25
C ARG A 77 12.54 -2.51 21.62
N ASN A 78 12.70 -1.63 20.63
CA ASN A 78 11.60 -1.16 19.78
C ASN A 78 11.86 -1.48 18.30
N ILE A 79 11.49 -2.68 17.86
CA ILE A 79 11.68 -3.11 16.47
C ILE A 79 10.74 -2.34 15.52
N GLY A 80 9.52 -2.02 15.94
CA GLY A 80 8.59 -1.22 15.15
C GLY A 80 9.15 0.15 14.81
N ALA A 81 9.69 0.86 15.81
CA ALA A 81 10.34 2.15 15.59
C ALA A 81 11.58 2.04 14.69
N ALA A 82 12.36 0.96 14.85
CA ALA A 82 13.51 0.70 13.99
C ALA A 82 13.11 0.41 12.54
N MET A 83 12.05 -0.39 12.33
CA MET A 83 11.48 -0.65 11.01
C MET A 83 11.00 0.65 10.37
N ARG A 84 10.15 1.43 11.05
CA ARG A 84 9.69 2.74 10.56
C ARG A 84 10.86 3.67 10.22
N PHE A 85 11.91 3.70 11.05
CA PHE A 85 13.11 4.46 10.75
C PHE A 85 13.79 4.00 9.44
N VAL A 86 13.92 2.68 9.24
CA VAL A 86 14.48 2.08 8.02
C VAL A 86 13.67 2.46 6.78
N ALA A 87 12.35 2.30 6.83
CA ALA A 87 11.45 2.70 5.74
C ALA A 87 11.58 4.19 5.40
N ARG A 88 11.48 5.06 6.41
CA ARG A 88 11.40 6.52 6.22
C ARG A 88 12.74 7.22 5.99
N ASN A 89 13.87 6.60 6.34
CA ASN A 89 15.19 7.26 6.29
C ASN A 89 16.23 6.48 5.51
N VAL A 90 16.31 5.16 5.70
CA VAL A 90 17.36 4.34 5.09
C VAL A 90 17.05 4.09 3.62
N PHE A 91 15.81 3.70 3.30
CA PHE A 91 15.37 3.47 1.93
C PHE A 91 14.83 4.72 1.21
N LYS A 92 14.74 5.87 1.90
CA LYS A 92 14.23 7.12 1.31
C LYS A 92 15.04 7.61 0.10
N ARG A 93 16.36 7.43 0.12
CA ARG A 93 17.28 7.84 -0.96
C ARG A 93 18.16 6.66 -1.38
N HIS A 94 17.52 5.63 -1.90
CA HIS A 94 18.20 4.52 -2.54
C HIS A 94 18.41 4.77 -4.04
N ARG A 95 19.29 3.99 -4.67
CA ARG A 95 19.38 3.97 -6.13
C ARG A 95 18.07 3.45 -6.71
N HIS A 96 17.65 3.96 -7.85
CA HIS A 96 16.51 3.40 -8.58
C HIS A 96 17.02 2.39 -9.60
N GLY A 97 16.33 1.28 -9.73
CA GLY A 97 16.61 0.27 -10.75
C GLY A 97 15.47 -0.73 -10.82
N ALA A 98 15.04 -1.09 -12.02
CA ALA A 98 13.87 -1.94 -12.24
C ALA A 98 13.97 -3.33 -11.59
N LEU A 99 15.21 -3.83 -11.41
CA LEU A 99 15.50 -5.12 -10.77
C LEU A 99 16.03 -4.99 -9.34
N MET A 100 16.15 -3.76 -8.83
CA MET A 100 16.63 -3.57 -7.46
C MET A 100 15.55 -3.93 -6.45
N ARG A 101 15.98 -4.56 -5.35
CA ARG A 101 15.11 -4.95 -4.26
C ARG A 101 15.55 -4.36 -2.94
N LYS A 102 14.56 -4.04 -2.12
CA LYS A 102 14.77 -3.52 -0.77
C LYS A 102 14.56 -4.67 0.21
N VAL A 103 15.65 -5.12 0.84
CA VAL A 103 15.59 -6.15 1.88
C VAL A 103 16.11 -5.57 3.18
N ALA A 104 15.37 -5.77 4.25
CA ALA A 104 15.72 -5.28 5.59
C ALA A 104 15.78 -6.45 6.56
N ILE A 105 16.97 -6.79 7.04
CA ILE A 105 17.16 -7.87 8.00
C ILE A 105 17.23 -7.28 9.42
N PHE A 106 16.35 -7.74 10.30
CA PHE A 106 16.29 -7.32 11.70
C PHE A 106 16.66 -8.47 12.62
N PHE A 107 17.66 -8.25 13.46
CA PHE A 107 17.96 -9.17 14.56
C PHE A 107 17.21 -8.74 15.82
N THR A 108 16.57 -9.68 16.50
CA THR A 108 15.92 -9.43 17.80
C THR A 108 16.16 -10.58 18.77
N ALA A 109 16.24 -10.26 20.07
CA ALA A 109 16.43 -11.23 21.14
C ALA A 109 15.22 -11.20 22.10
N GLY A 110 14.02 -11.15 21.53
CA GLY A 110 12.73 -11.25 22.25
C GLY A 110 11.68 -10.25 21.76
N PRO A 111 10.54 -10.12 22.48
CA PRO A 111 9.40 -9.33 22.07
C PRO A 111 9.68 -7.82 22.13
N SER A 112 9.13 -7.07 21.19
CA SER A 112 9.21 -5.60 21.22
C SER A 112 8.21 -4.97 22.22
N GLN A 113 8.46 -3.74 22.64
CA GLN A 113 7.60 -3.04 23.60
C GLN A 113 6.27 -2.53 23.03
N ASP A 114 6.24 -2.19 21.75
CA ASP A 114 5.14 -1.43 21.13
C ASP A 114 4.63 -2.20 19.90
N THR A 115 3.47 -2.83 20.05
CA THR A 115 2.80 -3.60 19.00
C THR A 115 2.23 -2.70 17.92
N THR A 116 1.72 -1.52 18.30
CA THR A 116 1.16 -0.53 17.38
C THR A 116 2.21 -0.05 16.38
N SER A 117 3.42 0.24 16.86
CA SER A 117 4.53 0.65 16.00
C SER A 117 4.97 -0.45 15.02
N ILE A 118 4.88 -1.74 15.41
CA ILE A 118 5.14 -2.86 14.48
C ILE A 118 4.06 -2.91 13.39
N ASN A 119 2.78 -2.81 13.77
CA ASN A 119 1.68 -2.81 12.79
C ASN A 119 1.81 -1.65 11.79
N THR A 120 2.10 -0.44 12.27
CA THR A 120 2.37 0.71 11.38
C THR A 120 3.56 0.46 10.46
N ALA A 121 4.63 -0.16 10.97
CA ALA A 121 5.77 -0.52 10.16
C ALA A 121 5.42 -1.54 9.06
N VAL A 122 4.56 -2.53 9.35
CA VAL A 122 4.11 -3.52 8.37
C VAL A 122 3.37 -2.84 7.21
N LEU A 123 2.51 -1.86 7.51
CA LEU A 123 1.83 -1.07 6.48
C LEU A 123 2.83 -0.32 5.59
N GLU A 124 3.78 0.41 6.20
CA GLU A 124 4.81 1.16 5.47
C GLU A 124 5.73 0.27 4.62
N PHE A 125 6.13 -0.89 5.15
CA PHE A 125 7.01 -1.83 4.44
C PHE A 125 6.31 -2.45 3.23
N SER A 126 5.05 -2.85 3.42
CA SER A 126 4.24 -3.40 2.34
C SER A 126 4.09 -2.36 1.23
N ALA A 127 3.72 -1.13 1.59
CA ALA A 127 3.50 -0.02 0.67
C ALA A 127 4.76 0.41 -0.08
N LEU A 128 5.93 0.33 0.57
CA LEU A 128 7.22 0.65 -0.05
C LEU A 128 7.85 -0.54 -0.79
N ASP A 129 7.22 -1.71 -0.87
CA ASP A 129 7.85 -2.92 -1.44
C ASP A 129 9.23 -3.21 -0.79
N ILE A 130 9.27 -3.16 0.55
CA ILE A 130 10.43 -3.59 1.34
C ILE A 130 10.12 -4.99 1.86
N THR A 131 11.05 -5.92 1.65
CA THR A 131 11.00 -7.28 2.17
C THR A 131 11.66 -7.33 3.56
N PRO A 132 10.90 -7.43 4.67
CA PRO A 132 11.49 -7.57 5.99
C PRO A 132 11.79 -9.03 6.30
N VAL A 133 12.98 -9.28 6.82
CA VAL A 133 13.39 -10.57 7.38
C VAL A 133 13.72 -10.35 8.85
N VAL A 134 12.98 -10.98 9.75
CA VAL A 134 13.28 -10.94 11.19
C VAL A 134 13.95 -12.24 11.60
N ILE A 135 15.15 -12.14 12.14
CA ILE A 135 15.89 -13.25 12.74
C ILE A 135 15.83 -13.08 14.26
N ALA A 136 15.05 -13.91 14.91
CA ALA A 136 14.79 -13.85 16.34
C ALA A 136 15.59 -14.93 17.08
N LEU A 137 16.34 -14.53 18.12
CA LEU A 137 17.08 -15.43 19.00
C LEU A 137 16.23 -16.01 20.14
N SER A 138 14.96 -15.62 20.19
CA SER A 138 13.94 -16.11 21.12
C SER A 138 12.56 -15.75 20.57
N GLU A 139 11.51 -16.36 21.12
CA GLU A 139 10.15 -16.16 20.64
C GLU A 139 9.68 -14.68 20.65
N VAL A 140 8.96 -14.33 19.58
CA VAL A 140 8.49 -12.96 19.27
C VAL A 140 7.03 -12.96 18.84
N PRO A 141 6.08 -13.27 19.74
CA PRO A 141 4.67 -13.42 19.38
C PRO A 141 4.07 -12.15 18.76
N ASN A 142 4.48 -10.96 19.22
CA ASN A 142 4.00 -9.70 18.64
C ASN A 142 4.48 -9.47 17.20
N VAL A 143 5.71 -9.83 16.87
CA VAL A 143 6.21 -9.75 15.49
C VAL A 143 5.51 -10.79 14.62
N ARG A 144 5.36 -12.02 15.11
CA ARG A 144 4.64 -13.10 14.41
C ARG A 144 3.20 -12.70 14.08
N GLN A 145 2.50 -12.10 15.04
CA GLN A 145 1.14 -11.62 14.85
C GLN A 145 1.08 -10.48 13.83
N ALA A 146 1.95 -9.48 13.94
CA ALA A 146 1.98 -8.35 13.01
C ALA A 146 2.35 -8.78 11.58
N PHE A 147 3.33 -9.68 11.41
CA PHE A 147 3.75 -10.18 10.10
C PHE A 147 2.67 -11.02 9.43
N SER A 148 1.72 -11.59 10.19
CA SER A 148 0.58 -12.31 9.61
C SER A 148 -0.35 -11.40 8.78
N VAL A 149 -0.30 -10.08 8.98
CA VAL A 149 -1.07 -9.10 8.19
C VAL A 149 -0.61 -9.08 6.72
N ASP A 150 0.65 -9.42 6.44
CA ASP A 150 1.14 -9.59 5.07
C ASP A 150 0.52 -10.83 4.41
N ASP A 151 -0.06 -10.62 3.24
CA ASP A 151 -0.60 -11.67 2.37
C ASP A 151 0.23 -11.86 1.09
N THR A 152 1.35 -11.12 0.96
CA THR A 152 2.28 -11.22 -0.17
C THR A 152 3.31 -12.34 -0.01
N GLY A 153 3.50 -12.83 1.22
CA GLY A 153 4.48 -13.87 1.54
C GLY A 153 5.92 -13.37 1.58
N ARG A 154 6.15 -12.05 1.45
CA ARG A 154 7.48 -11.43 1.50
C ARG A 154 8.01 -11.32 2.93
N PHE A 155 7.13 -11.26 3.92
CA PHE A 155 7.51 -11.02 5.31
C PHE A 155 7.98 -12.32 5.95
N GLN A 156 9.26 -12.37 6.32
CA GLN A 156 9.88 -13.59 6.86
C GLN A 156 10.21 -13.44 8.34
N LEU A 157 9.88 -14.46 9.13
CA LEU A 157 10.26 -14.57 10.54
C LEU A 157 10.94 -15.92 10.77
N HIS A 158 12.20 -15.88 11.19
CA HIS A 158 13.02 -17.04 11.52
C HIS A 158 13.36 -17.00 13.01
N VAL A 159 12.93 -18.00 13.78
CA VAL A 159 13.23 -18.12 15.22
C VAL A 159 14.29 -19.19 15.41
N LEU A 160 15.44 -18.80 15.95
CA LEU A 160 16.63 -19.65 16.09
C LEU A 160 16.62 -20.38 17.44
N ASP A 161 15.75 -21.40 17.57
CA ASP A 161 15.54 -22.15 18.83
C ASP A 161 16.44 -23.40 18.97
N SER A 162 17.12 -23.89 17.92
CA SER A 162 18.06 -25.02 18.00
C SER A 162 19.28 -24.86 17.08
N GLU A 163 20.38 -25.57 17.39
CA GLU A 163 21.61 -25.60 16.59
C GLU A 163 21.45 -26.33 15.23
N GLU A 164 20.28 -26.88 14.91
CA GLU A 164 20.00 -27.61 13.65
C GLU A 164 19.28 -26.77 12.58
N ASP A 165 18.92 -25.51 12.87
CA ASP A 165 18.04 -24.71 12.00
C ASP A 165 18.75 -23.48 11.37
N ASP A 166 20.01 -23.66 10.95
CA ASP A 166 20.74 -22.70 10.10
C ASP A 166 20.19 -22.72 8.65
N ASN A 167 18.87 -22.55 8.49
CA ASN A 167 18.24 -22.37 7.19
C ASN A 167 18.46 -20.94 6.64
N LEU A 168 19.67 -20.40 6.83
CA LEU A 168 20.14 -19.15 6.22
C LEU A 168 20.05 -19.21 4.70
N GLY A 169 20.12 -20.42 4.11
CA GLY A 169 19.88 -20.66 2.69
C GLY A 169 18.50 -20.18 2.23
N SER A 170 17.45 -20.32 3.06
CA SER A 170 16.13 -19.76 2.74
C SER A 170 16.14 -18.24 2.70
N ILE A 171 16.90 -17.57 3.57
CA ILE A 171 17.02 -16.11 3.59
C ILE A 171 17.78 -15.64 2.34
N SER A 172 18.89 -16.32 2.01
CA SER A 172 19.64 -16.06 0.78
C SER A 172 18.78 -16.25 -0.47
N ASN A 173 18.11 -17.39 -0.62
CA ASN A 173 17.38 -17.72 -1.85
C ASN A 173 16.02 -17.00 -1.95
N CYS A 174 15.30 -16.78 -0.86
CA CYS A 174 13.93 -16.26 -0.89
C CYS A 174 13.79 -14.77 -0.56
N ALA A 175 14.80 -14.14 0.05
CA ALA A 175 14.77 -12.70 0.31
C ALA A 175 15.84 -11.96 -0.49
N LEU A 176 17.10 -12.36 -0.36
CA LEU A 176 18.25 -11.57 -0.84
C LEU A 176 18.52 -11.74 -2.34
N CYS A 177 18.48 -12.98 -2.80
CA CYS A 177 18.78 -13.39 -4.17
C CYS A 177 17.56 -14.02 -4.84
N PHE A 178 16.34 -13.70 -4.38
CA PHE A 178 15.12 -14.28 -4.96
C PHE A 178 15.05 -13.98 -6.47
N ASP A 179 14.89 -15.00 -7.30
CA ASP A 179 14.73 -14.81 -8.74
C ASP A 179 13.24 -14.81 -9.05
N LYS A 180 12.73 -13.69 -9.58
CA LYS A 180 11.30 -13.57 -9.93
C LYS A 180 10.95 -14.41 -11.16
N CYS A 181 11.91 -14.60 -12.06
CA CYS A 181 11.70 -15.33 -13.30
C CYS A 181 11.84 -16.83 -13.11
N ASN A 182 12.65 -17.25 -12.12
CA ASN A 182 12.86 -18.64 -11.77
C ASN A 182 12.97 -18.82 -10.25
N PRO A 183 11.85 -18.69 -9.51
CA PRO A 183 11.88 -18.76 -8.06
C PRO A 183 12.32 -20.16 -7.57
N ASP A 184 13.14 -20.20 -6.52
CA ASP A 184 13.49 -21.46 -5.86
C ASP A 184 12.19 -22.15 -5.39
N PRO A 185 11.99 -23.46 -5.64
CA PRO A 185 10.76 -24.17 -5.27
C PRO A 185 10.36 -24.08 -3.79
N LYS A 186 11.31 -23.76 -2.91
CA LYS A 186 11.06 -23.56 -1.47
C LYS A 186 10.48 -22.18 -1.16
N CYS A 187 10.67 -21.21 -2.05
CA CYS A 187 10.13 -19.86 -1.90
C CYS A 187 8.66 -19.85 -2.34
N LYS A 188 7.77 -19.47 -1.41
CA LYS A 188 6.35 -19.33 -1.72
C LYS A 188 6.12 -17.99 -2.40
N GLU A 189 5.99 -17.98 -3.71
CA GLU A 189 5.43 -16.83 -4.41
C GLU A 189 3.92 -16.85 -4.24
N VAL A 190 3.40 -15.94 -3.41
CA VAL A 190 1.97 -15.85 -3.12
C VAL A 190 1.41 -14.71 -3.97
N VAL A 191 0.67 -15.05 -5.02
CA VAL A 191 -0.22 -14.08 -5.66
C VAL A 191 -1.29 -13.73 -4.62
N PRO A 192 -1.36 -12.47 -4.13
CA PRO A 192 -2.26 -12.12 -3.06
C PRO A 192 -3.72 -12.34 -3.49
N PRO A 193 -4.50 -13.20 -2.82
CA PRO A 193 -5.89 -13.43 -3.21
C PRO A 193 -6.74 -12.19 -2.91
N PRO A 194 -7.92 -12.03 -3.55
CA PRO A 194 -8.88 -11.02 -3.13
C PRO A 194 -9.20 -11.14 -1.63
N ILE A 195 -9.39 -10.00 -0.97
CA ILE A 195 -9.65 -9.93 0.46
C ILE A 195 -11.10 -10.33 0.70
N ILE A 196 -11.27 -11.52 1.29
CA ILE A 196 -12.55 -11.95 1.84
C ILE A 196 -12.68 -11.32 3.23
N ILE A 197 -13.47 -10.25 3.32
CA ILE A 197 -13.81 -9.54 4.55
C ILE A 197 -15.31 -9.18 4.50
N ASP A 198 -16.01 -9.40 5.60
CA ASP A 198 -17.42 -9.01 5.74
C ASP A 198 -17.51 -7.55 6.17
N MET A 199 -17.74 -6.65 5.20
CA MET A 199 -17.54 -5.21 5.39
C MET A 199 -18.48 -4.36 4.54
N ASP A 200 -18.98 -3.29 5.15
CA ASP A 200 -19.63 -2.16 4.49
C ASP A 200 -18.61 -1.02 4.39
N ILE A 201 -18.23 -0.63 3.18
CA ILE A 201 -17.28 0.46 2.93
C ILE A 201 -17.91 1.56 2.07
N ALA A 202 -18.02 2.76 2.63
CA ALA A 202 -18.48 3.94 1.89
C ALA A 202 -17.28 4.84 1.57
N TYR A 203 -17.09 5.15 0.30
CA TYR A 203 -16.13 6.14 -0.16
C TYR A 203 -16.80 7.51 -0.25
N ILE A 204 -16.25 8.51 0.44
CA ILE A 204 -16.65 9.91 0.32
C ILE A 204 -15.55 10.64 -0.45
N ILE A 205 -15.81 11.06 -1.68
CA ILE A 205 -14.82 11.75 -2.52
C ILE A 205 -15.04 13.27 -2.54
N ASP A 206 -13.97 14.02 -2.32
CA ASP A 206 -13.93 15.47 -2.46
C ASP A 206 -14.08 15.86 -3.94
N SER A 207 -15.23 16.43 -4.27
CA SER A 207 -15.55 16.90 -5.61
C SER A 207 -15.64 18.43 -5.66
N SER A 208 -15.04 19.12 -4.69
CA SER A 208 -15.11 20.58 -4.57
C SER A 208 -14.29 21.28 -5.65
N ARG A 209 -14.58 22.57 -5.87
CA ARG A 209 -13.87 23.42 -6.83
C ARG A 209 -12.37 23.64 -6.55
N ASN A 210 -11.90 23.31 -5.35
CA ASN A 210 -10.51 23.51 -4.96
C ASN A 210 -9.63 22.31 -5.34
N VAL A 211 -10.23 21.17 -5.68
CA VAL A 211 -9.51 19.98 -6.14
C VAL A 211 -9.15 20.13 -7.61
N GLY A 212 -7.88 19.91 -7.96
CA GLY A 212 -7.44 19.91 -9.35
C GLY A 212 -7.99 18.70 -10.13
N SER A 213 -8.19 18.84 -11.45
CA SER A 213 -8.74 17.75 -12.27
C SER A 213 -7.89 16.47 -12.24
N GLU A 214 -6.56 16.59 -12.17
CA GLU A 214 -5.64 15.45 -12.05
C GLU A 214 -5.76 14.75 -10.69
N GLU A 215 -5.91 15.53 -9.61
CA GLU A 215 -6.14 15.00 -8.27
C GLU A 215 -7.47 14.25 -8.23
N PHE A 216 -8.54 14.82 -8.79
CA PHE A 216 -9.86 14.18 -8.86
C PHE A 216 -9.85 12.87 -9.67
N GLU A 217 -9.17 12.84 -10.82
CA GLU A 217 -9.00 11.58 -11.57
C GLU A 217 -8.17 10.56 -10.78
N THR A 218 -7.14 10.99 -10.04
CA THR A 218 -6.38 10.11 -9.13
C THR A 218 -7.29 9.53 -8.03
N MET A 219 -8.23 10.31 -7.48
CA MET A 219 -9.22 9.80 -6.51
C MET A 219 -10.11 8.71 -7.14
N LYS A 220 -10.61 8.93 -8.36
CA LYS A 220 -11.42 7.95 -9.09
C LYS A 220 -10.63 6.68 -9.39
N GLU A 221 -9.39 6.82 -9.85
CA GLU A 221 -8.49 5.69 -10.09
C GLU A 221 -8.22 4.91 -8.80
N PHE A 222 -7.98 5.58 -7.68
CA PHE A 222 -7.79 4.94 -6.39
C PHE A 222 -9.02 4.10 -5.99
N VAL A 223 -10.23 4.68 -6.01
CA VAL A 223 -11.46 3.95 -5.66
C VAL A 223 -11.68 2.77 -6.61
N SER A 224 -11.51 2.99 -7.92
CA SER A 224 -11.66 1.94 -8.94
C SER A 224 -10.70 0.76 -8.72
N ASN A 225 -9.44 1.03 -8.38
CA ASN A 225 -8.45 -0.01 -8.08
C ASN A 225 -8.72 -0.70 -6.73
N MET A 226 -9.20 0.03 -5.73
CA MET A 226 -9.57 -0.55 -4.44
C MET A 226 -10.69 -1.59 -4.57
N VAL A 227 -11.64 -1.40 -5.50
CA VAL A 227 -12.70 -2.38 -5.78
C VAL A 227 -12.14 -3.75 -6.17
N ASP A 228 -10.97 -3.83 -6.81
CA ASP A 228 -10.35 -5.12 -7.19
C ASP A 228 -9.85 -5.93 -6.00
N TYR A 229 -9.62 -5.31 -4.85
CA TYR A 229 -9.19 -6.02 -3.65
C TYR A 229 -10.33 -6.72 -2.92
N PHE A 230 -11.58 -6.43 -3.25
CA PHE A 230 -12.73 -7.00 -2.57
C PHE A 230 -13.34 -8.17 -3.32
N VAL A 231 -13.82 -9.15 -2.55
CA VAL A 231 -14.87 -10.06 -3.01
C VAL A 231 -16.20 -9.37 -2.75
N ILE A 232 -16.80 -8.79 -3.80
CA ILE A 232 -18.09 -8.09 -3.72
C ILE A 232 -19.21 -9.09 -3.42
N ALA A 233 -20.10 -8.74 -2.49
CA ALA A 233 -21.24 -9.56 -2.11
C ALA A 233 -22.17 -9.79 -3.32
N PRO A 234 -22.44 -11.05 -3.70
CA PRO A 234 -23.33 -11.35 -4.82
C PRO A 234 -24.80 -11.02 -4.52
N GLU A 235 -25.24 -11.22 -3.25
CA GLU A 235 -26.59 -10.91 -2.78
C GLU A 235 -26.53 -9.87 -1.63
N PRO A 236 -26.37 -8.57 -1.95
CA PRO A 236 -26.09 -7.52 -0.96
C PRO A 236 -27.21 -7.30 0.06
N MET A 237 -28.41 -7.84 -0.17
CA MET A 237 -29.55 -7.82 0.76
C MET A 237 -29.44 -8.86 1.89
N THR A 238 -28.59 -9.88 1.73
CA THR A 238 -28.48 -11.03 2.64
C THR A 238 -27.17 -10.99 3.43
N ARG A 239 -26.98 -11.94 4.37
CA ARG A 239 -25.74 -12.12 5.15
C ARG A 239 -24.82 -13.19 4.55
N ASP A 240 -24.71 -13.20 3.23
CA ASP A 240 -23.91 -14.15 2.45
C ASP A 240 -22.38 -13.95 2.53
N GLY A 241 -21.93 -12.95 3.29
CA GLY A 241 -20.50 -12.59 3.40
C GLY A 241 -20.04 -11.71 2.22
N GLY A 242 -18.78 -11.27 2.23
CA GLY A 242 -18.25 -10.36 1.22
C GLY A 242 -18.45 -8.88 1.54
N ALA A 243 -17.85 -8.03 0.71
CA ALA A 243 -17.87 -6.58 0.90
C ALA A 243 -18.96 -5.92 0.07
N ARG A 244 -19.58 -4.87 0.62
CA ARG A 244 -20.43 -3.94 -0.11
C ARG A 244 -19.75 -2.58 -0.16
N VAL A 245 -19.82 -1.95 -1.33
CA VAL A 245 -19.15 -0.68 -1.59
C VAL A 245 -20.20 0.35 -1.95
N ALA A 246 -20.17 1.50 -1.29
CA ALA A 246 -20.92 2.68 -1.67
C ALA A 246 -19.96 3.80 -2.08
N LEU A 247 -20.40 4.67 -2.98
CA LEU A 247 -19.65 5.85 -3.39
C LEU A 247 -20.56 7.06 -3.33
N VAL A 248 -20.07 8.11 -2.67
CA VAL A 248 -20.75 9.40 -2.59
C VAL A 248 -19.76 10.51 -2.90
N GLN A 249 -20.24 11.52 -3.62
CA GLN A 249 -19.52 12.76 -3.87
C GLN A 249 -20.02 13.83 -2.90
N GLN A 250 -19.11 14.53 -2.24
CA GLN A 250 -19.47 15.75 -1.54
C GLN A 250 -19.27 16.98 -2.44
N ALA A 251 -19.81 18.12 -2.01
CA ALA A 251 -19.71 19.40 -2.72
C ALA A 251 -20.48 19.47 -4.06
N PRO A 252 -21.78 19.15 -4.09
CA PRO A 252 -22.61 19.45 -5.26
C PRO A 252 -22.72 20.96 -5.50
N TRP A 253 -22.62 21.41 -6.76
CA TRP A 253 -22.60 22.84 -7.12
C TRP A 253 -23.81 23.63 -6.63
N ASN A 254 -24.97 22.97 -6.49
CA ASN A 254 -26.23 23.59 -6.09
C ASN A 254 -26.42 23.64 -4.57
N PHE A 255 -25.46 23.16 -3.78
CA PHE A 255 -25.55 23.18 -2.33
C PHE A 255 -25.19 24.54 -1.76
N THR A 256 -26.08 25.08 -0.95
CA THR A 256 -25.84 26.23 -0.07
C THR A 256 -26.33 25.91 1.34
N VAL A 257 -25.63 26.42 2.35
CA VAL A 257 -25.87 26.11 3.78
C VAL A 257 -27.32 26.37 4.23
N ASN A 258 -28.03 27.26 3.54
CA ASN A 258 -29.38 27.70 3.92
C ASN A 258 -30.50 27.12 3.03
N GLU A 259 -30.16 26.30 2.03
CA GLU A 259 -31.13 25.69 1.12
C GLU A 259 -31.34 24.22 1.45
N LYS A 260 -32.49 23.66 1.02
CA LYS A 260 -32.83 22.24 1.22
C LYS A 260 -31.99 21.28 0.35
N ALA A 261 -31.01 21.79 -0.39
CA ALA A 261 -30.14 20.97 -1.22
C ALA A 261 -29.24 20.11 -0.32
N SER A 262 -29.00 18.86 -0.73
CA SER A 262 -28.09 17.97 -0.02
C SER A 262 -26.65 18.41 -0.22
N SER A 263 -25.81 18.30 0.80
CA SER A 263 -24.36 18.50 0.70
C SER A 263 -23.64 17.32 0.03
N VAL A 264 -24.38 16.25 -0.29
CA VAL A 264 -23.90 15.00 -0.87
C VAL A 264 -24.71 14.64 -2.12
N HIS A 265 -24.00 14.21 -3.15
CA HIS A 265 -24.53 13.51 -4.31
C HIS A 265 -24.18 12.02 -4.20
N GLU A 266 -25.18 11.15 -4.23
CA GLU A 266 -25.00 9.71 -4.20
C GLU A 266 -24.69 9.18 -5.60
N GLU A 267 -23.58 8.45 -5.76
CA GLU A 267 -23.29 7.74 -7.01
C GLU A 267 -23.91 6.35 -7.02
N PHE A 268 -23.75 5.64 -5.90
CA PHE A 268 -24.43 4.39 -5.62
C PHE A 268 -24.31 3.97 -4.15
N ASP A 269 -25.36 3.32 -3.65
CA ASP A 269 -25.41 2.72 -2.32
C ASP A 269 -24.81 1.29 -2.27
N PHE A 270 -24.99 0.59 -1.13
CA PHE A 270 -24.49 -0.76 -0.91
C PHE A 270 -25.21 -1.87 -1.71
N VAL A 271 -26.37 -1.60 -2.29
CA VAL A 271 -27.23 -2.62 -2.91
C VAL A 271 -27.39 -2.42 -4.42
N GLN A 272 -27.09 -1.23 -4.95
CA GLN A 272 -27.25 -0.89 -6.36
C GLN A 272 -26.37 -1.74 -7.29
N TYR A 273 -25.14 -2.04 -6.87
CA TYR A 273 -24.22 -2.86 -7.67
C TYR A 273 -23.77 -4.10 -6.90
N ASN A 274 -23.77 -5.25 -7.58
CA ASN A 274 -23.19 -6.51 -7.10
C ASN A 274 -22.05 -7.02 -8.01
N ASN A 275 -21.62 -6.20 -8.98
CA ASN A 275 -20.60 -6.55 -9.95
C ASN A 275 -19.49 -5.49 -10.00
N LYS A 276 -18.26 -5.91 -9.71
CA LYS A 276 -17.08 -5.03 -9.68
C LYS A 276 -16.85 -4.28 -10.99
N ASN A 277 -17.08 -4.91 -12.14
CA ASN A 277 -16.81 -4.30 -13.44
C ASN A 277 -17.82 -3.18 -13.74
N LEU A 278 -19.07 -3.33 -13.28
CA LEU A 278 -20.09 -2.27 -13.41
C LEU A 278 -19.77 -1.10 -12.50
N MET A 279 -19.38 -1.35 -11.23
CA MET A 279 -18.91 -0.31 -10.31
C MET A 279 -17.75 0.47 -10.93
N LYS A 280 -16.69 -0.22 -11.37
CA LYS A 280 -15.51 0.41 -11.98
C LYS A 280 -15.85 1.21 -13.24
N ARG A 281 -16.76 0.70 -14.07
CA ARG A 281 -17.22 1.43 -15.27
C ARG A 281 -17.94 2.72 -14.88
N HIS A 282 -18.84 2.68 -13.89
CA HIS A 282 -19.53 3.85 -13.37
C HIS A 282 -18.53 4.87 -12.81
N ILE A 283 -17.64 4.42 -11.92
CA ILE A 283 -16.58 5.23 -11.30
C ILE A 283 -15.75 5.96 -12.36
N LEU A 284 -15.27 5.27 -13.38
CA LEU A 284 -14.35 5.87 -14.35
C LEU A 284 -15.05 6.69 -15.45
N LYS A 285 -16.29 6.34 -15.82
CA LYS A 285 -16.97 6.93 -17.00
C LYS A 285 -18.10 7.90 -16.68
N SER A 286 -18.70 7.81 -15.49
CA SER A 286 -19.91 8.55 -15.15
C SER A 286 -19.71 9.54 -14.00
N VAL A 287 -18.76 9.27 -13.10
CA VAL A 287 -18.44 10.18 -11.99
C VAL A 287 -17.66 11.39 -12.51
N HIS A 288 -18.22 12.58 -12.28
CA HIS A 288 -17.66 13.86 -12.69
C HIS A 288 -17.56 14.81 -11.49
N GLN A 289 -16.55 15.68 -11.50
CA GLN A 289 -16.36 16.66 -10.43
C GLN A 289 -17.56 17.62 -10.36
N LEU A 290 -17.99 17.95 -9.14
CA LEU A 290 -19.23 18.71 -8.90
C LEU A 290 -18.99 20.20 -8.62
N GLU A 291 -17.77 20.61 -8.28
CA GLU A 291 -17.32 22.01 -8.15
C GLU A 291 -18.04 22.87 -7.09
N GLY A 292 -18.73 22.25 -6.13
CA GLY A 292 -19.38 22.94 -5.01
C GLY A 292 -18.42 23.29 -3.84
N PRO A 293 -18.98 23.82 -2.73
CA PRO A 293 -18.22 24.04 -1.49
C PRO A 293 -18.04 22.75 -0.67
N LEU A 294 -16.89 22.60 0.01
CA LEU A 294 -16.57 21.44 0.84
C LEU A 294 -17.35 21.43 2.15
N ALA A 295 -17.95 20.29 2.51
CA ALA A 295 -18.78 20.10 3.69
C ALA A 295 -18.67 18.66 4.23
N ILE A 296 -17.45 18.22 4.55
CA ILE A 296 -17.17 16.82 4.91
C ILE A 296 -17.88 16.37 6.19
N GLY A 297 -18.11 17.26 7.16
CA GLY A 297 -18.83 16.95 8.40
C GLY A 297 -20.27 16.56 8.11
N HIS A 298 -21.00 17.40 7.38
CA HIS A 298 -22.36 17.08 6.93
C HIS A 298 -22.37 15.89 5.96
N ALA A 299 -21.32 15.68 5.15
CA ALA A 299 -21.24 14.53 4.27
C ALA A 299 -21.13 13.20 5.05
N ILE A 300 -20.41 13.18 6.16
CA ILE A 300 -20.34 12.02 7.06
C ILE A 300 -21.69 11.76 7.71
N GLU A 301 -22.33 12.80 8.25
CA GLU A 301 -23.68 12.70 8.81
C GLU A 301 -24.67 12.10 7.80
N TRP A 302 -24.69 12.65 6.59
CA TRP A 302 -25.56 12.18 5.52
C TRP A 302 -25.26 10.73 5.16
N THR A 303 -23.97 10.36 5.01
CA THR A 303 -23.57 8.99 4.65
C THR A 303 -23.97 7.99 5.72
N ILE A 304 -23.79 8.32 7.01
CA ILE A 304 -24.22 7.44 8.10
C ILE A 304 -25.74 7.23 8.02
N ASN A 305 -26.50 8.32 7.92
CA ASN A 305 -27.96 8.28 7.99
C ASN A 305 -28.63 7.63 6.78
N ASN A 306 -28.11 7.86 5.56
CA ASN A 306 -28.77 7.43 4.31
C ASN A 306 -28.13 6.19 3.70
N ILE A 307 -26.85 5.88 4.00
CA ILE A 307 -26.16 4.72 3.44
C ILE A 307 -26.03 3.60 4.47
N PHE A 308 -25.49 3.89 5.66
CA PHE A 308 -25.24 2.84 6.66
C PHE A 308 -26.47 2.43 7.47
N LEU A 309 -27.29 3.37 7.90
CA LEU A 309 -28.49 3.05 8.68
C LEU A 309 -29.61 2.45 7.83
N GLU A 310 -29.67 2.77 6.54
CA GLU A 310 -30.60 2.17 5.59
C GLU A 310 -30.12 0.81 5.06
N ALA A 311 -28.85 0.45 5.32
CA ALA A 311 -28.27 -0.80 4.83
C ALA A 311 -28.98 -2.04 5.41
N PRO A 312 -29.48 -2.95 4.56
CA PRO A 312 -30.07 -4.19 5.04
C PRO A 312 -28.95 -5.08 5.60
N SER A 313 -29.21 -5.76 6.72
CA SER A 313 -28.24 -6.68 7.34
C SER A 313 -26.82 -6.10 7.48
N PRO A 314 -26.59 -5.09 8.35
CA PRO A 314 -25.30 -4.44 8.50
C PRO A 314 -24.15 -5.43 8.70
N ARG A 315 -23.04 -5.23 7.97
CA ARG A 315 -21.87 -6.12 8.06
C ARG A 315 -21.03 -5.80 9.30
N LYS A 316 -20.16 -6.75 9.69
CA LYS A 316 -19.36 -6.62 10.92
C LYS A 316 -18.47 -5.37 10.92
N HIS A 317 -17.79 -5.10 9.81
CA HIS A 317 -16.91 -3.94 9.68
C HIS A 317 -17.64 -2.83 8.93
N ARG A 318 -17.73 -1.64 9.53
CA ARG A 318 -18.29 -0.43 8.88
C ARG A 318 -17.18 0.59 8.71
N VAL A 319 -16.81 0.87 7.47
CA VAL A 319 -15.64 1.68 7.12
C VAL A 319 -16.08 2.90 6.31
N ILE A 320 -15.71 4.09 6.76
CA ILE A 320 -15.85 5.32 5.99
C ILE A 320 -14.45 5.68 5.49
N PHE A 321 -14.30 5.72 4.17
CA PHE A 321 -13.07 6.04 3.49
C PHE A 321 -13.21 7.43 2.85
N THR A 322 -12.65 8.45 3.48
CA THR A 322 -12.74 9.83 3.01
C THR A 322 -11.51 10.18 2.17
N ILE A 323 -11.72 10.64 0.94
CA ILE A 323 -10.65 11.06 0.02
C ILE A 323 -10.77 12.56 -0.19
N LEU A 324 -9.80 13.32 0.33
CA LEU A 324 -9.85 14.78 0.42
C LEU A 324 -8.73 15.41 -0.41
N GLY A 325 -9.04 16.47 -1.16
CA GLY A 325 -8.05 17.27 -1.90
C GLY A 325 -7.90 18.69 -1.36
N SER A 326 -8.82 19.13 -0.50
CA SER A 326 -8.89 20.49 -0.01
C SER A 326 -9.35 20.58 1.46
N LYS A 327 -9.21 21.78 2.03
CA LYS A 327 -9.66 22.11 3.39
C LYS A 327 -11.18 22.25 3.48
N THR A 328 -11.78 21.76 4.58
CA THR A 328 -13.23 21.95 4.81
C THR A 328 -13.60 23.42 4.97
N SER A 329 -14.83 23.76 4.60
CA SER A 329 -15.34 25.11 4.79
C SER A 329 -15.40 25.45 6.28
N SER A 330 -15.08 26.70 6.64
CA SER A 330 -15.03 27.14 8.04
C SER A 330 -16.33 26.91 8.81
N TRP A 331 -17.48 26.98 8.13
CA TRP A 331 -18.80 26.77 8.72
C TRP A 331 -19.10 25.29 9.04
N ASP A 332 -18.39 24.35 8.42
CA ASP A 332 -18.58 22.91 8.58
C ASP A 332 -17.60 22.30 9.62
N ARG A 333 -16.62 23.08 10.09
CA ARG A 333 -15.54 22.59 10.98
C ARG A 333 -16.06 22.01 12.30
N GLU A 334 -17.06 22.65 12.91
CA GLU A 334 -17.69 22.16 14.15
C GLU A 334 -18.45 20.85 13.91
N THR A 335 -19.22 20.78 12.83
CA THR A 335 -19.94 19.56 12.43
C THR A 335 -18.97 18.42 12.13
N LEU A 336 -17.84 18.68 11.44
CA LEU A 336 -16.80 17.68 11.18
C LEU A 336 -16.32 17.02 12.47
N GLY A 337 -15.94 17.82 13.47
CA GLY A 337 -15.43 17.28 14.72
C GLY A 337 -16.45 16.45 15.48
N LYS A 338 -17.69 16.96 15.56
CA LYS A 338 -18.79 16.25 16.20
C LYS A 338 -19.11 14.92 15.49
N MET A 339 -19.30 14.95 14.18
CA MET A 339 -19.69 13.77 13.40
C MET A 339 -18.57 12.73 13.30
N SER A 340 -17.30 13.17 13.23
CA SER A 340 -16.16 12.27 13.30
C SER A 340 -16.11 11.52 14.64
N LEU A 341 -16.26 12.26 15.76
CA LEU A 341 -16.26 11.66 17.09
C LEU A 341 -17.42 10.69 17.27
N GLU A 342 -18.63 11.09 16.87
CA GLU A 342 -19.83 10.26 16.96
C GLU A 342 -19.69 8.98 16.12
N ALA A 343 -19.19 9.08 14.89
CA ALA A 343 -18.92 7.92 14.04
C ALA A 343 -17.90 6.96 14.70
N LYS A 344 -16.79 7.49 15.22
CA LYS A 344 -15.79 6.67 15.93
C LYS A 344 -16.39 5.98 17.16
N CYS A 345 -17.20 6.69 17.94
CA CYS A 345 -17.90 6.14 19.10
C CYS A 345 -18.89 5.04 18.73
N GLN A 346 -19.57 5.17 17.59
CA GLN A 346 -20.46 4.13 17.06
C GLN A 346 -19.70 2.92 16.48
N GLY A 347 -18.36 2.92 16.50
CA GLY A 347 -17.52 1.82 16.02
C GLY A 347 -17.27 1.83 14.52
N PHE A 348 -17.43 2.97 13.85
CA PHE A 348 -16.96 3.14 12.48
C PHE A 348 -15.43 3.22 12.45
N THR A 349 -14.84 2.55 11.46
CA THR A 349 -13.44 2.76 11.11
C THR A 349 -13.37 3.90 10.10
N MET A 350 -12.76 5.01 10.51
CA MET A 350 -12.53 6.17 9.67
C MET A 350 -11.13 6.12 9.08
N PHE A 351 -11.03 6.04 7.75
CA PHE A 351 -9.76 6.11 7.01
C PHE A 351 -9.76 7.34 6.11
N THR A 352 -8.69 8.13 6.15
CA THR A 352 -8.54 9.35 5.37
C THR A 352 -7.37 9.24 4.40
N LEU A 353 -7.63 9.48 3.12
CA LEU A 353 -6.63 9.71 2.10
C LEU A 353 -6.65 11.19 1.71
N ALA A 354 -5.62 11.92 2.13
CA ALA A 354 -5.42 13.31 1.73
C ALA A 354 -4.50 13.36 0.50
N LEU A 355 -4.97 14.00 -0.56
CA LEU A 355 -4.22 14.26 -1.78
C LEU A 355 -3.92 15.75 -1.87
N GLY A 356 -2.70 16.10 -2.26
CA GLY A 356 -2.33 17.50 -2.48
C GLY A 356 -1.92 18.25 -1.21
N SER A 357 -1.59 19.52 -1.37
CA SER A 357 -0.99 20.35 -0.30
C SER A 357 -1.97 21.26 0.43
N GLU A 358 -3.23 21.31 0.00
CA GLU A 358 -4.25 22.23 0.52
C GLU A 358 -5.12 21.61 1.63
N VAL A 359 -4.79 20.39 2.03
CA VAL A 359 -5.50 19.67 3.10
C VAL A 359 -4.93 20.07 4.47
N ASP A 360 -5.81 20.24 5.45
CA ASP A 360 -5.43 20.63 6.81
C ASP A 360 -5.07 19.40 7.67
N ASP A 361 -3.86 19.40 8.24
CA ASP A 361 -3.35 18.31 9.07
C ASP A 361 -4.21 18.05 10.31
N THR A 362 -4.80 19.11 10.90
CA THR A 362 -5.66 18.96 12.07
C THR A 362 -7.00 18.33 11.69
N GLU A 363 -7.58 18.74 10.56
CA GLU A 363 -8.84 18.18 10.05
C GLU A 363 -8.69 16.69 9.75
N THR A 364 -7.64 16.31 9.02
CA THR A 364 -7.41 14.92 8.62
C THR A 364 -7.07 14.00 9.79
N THR A 365 -6.34 14.51 10.78
CA THR A 365 -6.05 13.79 12.02
C THR A 365 -7.33 13.56 12.82
N GLU A 366 -8.18 14.58 12.95
CA GLU A 366 -9.44 14.51 13.69
C GLU A 366 -10.45 13.56 13.03
N LEU A 367 -10.47 13.52 11.69
CA LEU A 367 -11.30 12.65 10.89
C LEU A 367 -10.93 11.18 11.03
N SER A 368 -9.63 10.90 11.09
CA SER A 368 -9.10 9.54 11.05
C SER A 368 -9.29 8.82 12.38
N SER A 369 -9.44 7.50 12.33
CA SER A 369 -9.43 6.65 13.52
C SER A 369 -8.03 6.49 14.08
N ASP A 370 -7.95 6.08 15.33
CA ASP A 370 -6.68 5.78 15.97
C ASP A 370 -6.24 4.33 15.75
N PRO A 371 -4.94 4.06 15.62
CA PRO A 371 -3.83 5.03 15.58
C PRO A 371 -3.80 5.79 14.24
N VAL A 372 -3.63 7.11 14.30
CA VAL A 372 -3.70 7.98 13.11
C VAL A 372 -2.76 7.53 12.00
N GLU A 373 -1.52 7.11 12.29
CA GLU A 373 -0.59 6.71 11.22
C GLU A 373 -0.94 5.40 10.52
N GLN A 374 -1.99 4.69 10.97
CA GLN A 374 -2.54 3.52 10.29
C GLN A 374 -3.81 3.86 9.50
N HIS A 375 -4.43 5.01 9.75
CA HIS A 375 -5.73 5.42 9.20
C HIS A 375 -5.67 6.71 8.38
N LEU A 376 -4.56 7.42 8.40
CA LEU A 376 -4.32 8.62 7.64
C LEU A 376 -3.16 8.41 6.69
N LEU A 377 -3.44 8.58 5.40
CA LEU A 377 -2.43 8.67 4.36
C LEU A 377 -2.44 10.07 3.75
N GLN A 378 -1.33 10.77 3.84
CA GLN A 378 -1.14 12.06 3.20
C GLN A 378 -0.17 11.89 2.03
N LEU A 379 -0.68 12.13 0.82
CA LEU A 379 0.09 12.12 -0.41
C LEU A 379 0.34 13.57 -0.87
N GLY A 380 1.55 13.82 -1.37
CA GLY A 380 1.92 15.14 -1.87
C GLY A 380 1.26 15.49 -3.22
N ARG A 381 1.77 16.52 -3.89
CA ARG A 381 1.28 16.99 -5.20
C ARG A 381 1.55 16.02 -6.37
N THR A 382 2.25 14.90 -6.14
CA THR A 382 2.63 13.94 -7.19
C THR A 382 1.71 12.72 -7.19
N GLY A 383 0.40 12.95 -7.33
CA GLY A 383 -0.65 11.96 -7.11
C GLY A 383 -0.45 10.63 -7.85
N GLN A 384 0.01 10.67 -9.11
CA GLN A 384 0.13 9.45 -9.92
C GLN A 384 1.31 8.55 -9.53
N LEU A 385 2.43 9.12 -9.08
CA LEU A 385 3.61 8.36 -8.64
C LEU A 385 3.42 7.74 -7.24
N GLU A 386 2.53 8.32 -6.43
CA GLU A 386 2.25 7.86 -5.06
C GLU A 386 1.02 6.94 -4.96
N LEU A 387 0.22 6.83 -6.02
CA LEU A 387 -0.94 5.95 -6.07
C LEU A 387 -0.61 4.47 -5.76
N PRO A 388 0.46 3.86 -6.30
CA PRO A 388 0.81 2.47 -5.97
C PRO A 388 1.10 2.28 -4.46
N TYR A 389 1.73 3.27 -3.84
CA TYR A 389 1.99 3.26 -2.39
C TYR A 389 0.67 3.28 -1.62
N ALA A 390 -0.26 4.17 -2.00
CA ALA A 390 -1.57 4.26 -1.34
C ALA A 390 -2.42 3.01 -1.47
N LEU A 391 -2.43 2.40 -2.66
CA LEU A 391 -3.16 1.15 -2.90
C LEU A 391 -2.60 0.01 -2.04
N GLN A 392 -1.29 -0.16 -2.02
CA GLN A 392 -0.65 -1.23 -1.27
C GLN A 392 -0.74 -1.01 0.25
N PHE A 393 -0.64 0.25 0.72
CA PHE A 393 -0.91 0.62 2.10
C PHE A 393 -2.34 0.24 2.50
N SER A 394 -3.32 0.68 1.70
CA SER A 394 -4.74 0.46 1.96
C SER A 394 -5.11 -1.03 1.93
N ARG A 395 -4.54 -1.81 0.99
CA ARG A 395 -4.70 -3.27 0.96
C ARG A 395 -4.22 -3.91 2.27
N THR A 396 -3.04 -3.52 2.72
CA THR A 396 -2.45 -4.06 3.95
C THR A 396 -3.26 -3.63 5.19
N PHE A 397 -3.80 -2.41 5.17
CA PHE A 397 -4.72 -1.91 6.19
C PHE A 397 -6.02 -2.73 6.25
N LEU A 398 -6.61 -3.11 5.11
CA LEU A 398 -7.78 -4.00 5.08
C LEU A 398 -7.48 -5.37 5.70
N ASN A 399 -6.28 -5.92 5.47
CA ASN A 399 -5.84 -7.16 6.14
C ASN A 399 -5.66 -6.98 7.65
N LEU A 400 -5.22 -5.80 8.10
CA LEU A 400 -5.13 -5.43 9.50
C LEU A 400 -6.53 -5.42 10.14
N LEU A 401 -7.53 -4.84 9.47
CA LEU A 401 -8.94 -4.85 9.90
C LEU A 401 -9.53 -6.25 9.96
N LYS A 402 -9.32 -7.06 8.90
CA LYS A 402 -9.77 -8.46 8.85
C LYS A 402 -9.26 -9.28 10.03
N ARG A 403 -8.01 -9.03 10.45
CA ARG A 403 -7.37 -9.69 11.58
C ARG A 403 -7.73 -9.07 12.94
N GLN A 404 -8.52 -8.00 12.96
CA GLN A 404 -8.94 -7.29 14.18
C GLN A 404 -7.75 -6.89 15.05
N MET A 405 -6.70 -6.38 14.41
CA MET A 405 -5.47 -5.97 15.10
C MET A 405 -5.65 -4.70 15.94
N ASN A 406 -6.65 -3.89 15.62
CA ASN A 406 -7.06 -2.71 16.37
C ASN A 406 -8.53 -2.84 16.83
N PRO A 407 -8.86 -2.39 18.05
CA PRO A 407 -10.22 -2.20 18.51
C PRO A 407 -10.84 -0.89 17.98
N TYR A 408 -12.12 -0.91 17.64
CA TYR A 408 -12.89 0.26 17.20
C TYR A 408 -14.21 0.35 17.99
N PRO A 409 -14.44 1.41 18.79
CA PRO A 409 -13.46 2.44 19.19
C PRO A 409 -12.34 1.87 20.09
N PRO A 410 -11.18 2.54 20.18
CA PRO A 410 -10.12 2.13 21.10
C PRO A 410 -10.53 2.31 22.57
N PRO A 411 -9.92 1.56 23.52
CA PRO A 411 -10.38 1.53 24.91
C PRO A 411 -10.43 2.89 25.60
N TYR A 412 -9.48 3.78 25.33
CA TYR A 412 -9.49 5.12 25.93
C TYR A 412 -10.61 6.01 25.35
N LEU A 413 -11.03 5.76 24.11
CA LEU A 413 -12.13 6.51 23.49
C LEU A 413 -13.48 5.97 23.93
N GLN A 414 -13.59 4.68 24.26
CA GLN A 414 -14.81 4.10 24.83
C GLN A 414 -15.28 4.84 26.09
N GLU A 415 -14.36 5.17 27.00
CA GLU A 415 -14.66 5.94 28.21
C GLU A 415 -15.18 7.36 27.89
N GLU A 416 -14.62 8.01 26.88
CA GLU A 416 -15.06 9.32 26.42
C GLU A 416 -16.45 9.24 25.76
N CYS A 417 -16.70 8.22 24.95
CA CYS A 417 -17.99 7.98 24.30
C CYS A 417 -19.11 7.77 25.33
N GLU A 418 -18.86 6.99 26.39
CA GLU A 418 -19.85 6.78 27.48
C GLU A 418 -20.19 8.08 28.22
N SER A 419 -19.27 9.05 28.25
CA SER A 419 -19.50 10.35 28.88
C SER A 419 -20.37 11.30 28.03
N LEU A 420 -20.29 11.17 26.69
CA LEU A 420 -21.13 11.90 25.74
C LEU A 420 -22.59 11.46 25.88
N ASP A 421 -22.84 10.15 25.97
CA ASP A 421 -24.18 9.58 26.22
C ASP A 421 -24.78 10.11 27.54
N ARG A 422 -23.95 10.31 28.57
CA ARG A 422 -24.40 10.89 29.86
C ARG A 422 -24.77 12.37 29.75
N GLY A 423 -24.04 13.14 28.95
CA GLY A 423 -24.35 14.54 28.66
C GLY A 423 -25.68 14.71 27.94
N ASP A 424 -26.00 13.79 27.02
CA ASP A 424 -27.28 13.75 26.33
C ASP A 424 -28.43 13.34 27.26
N THR A 425 -28.22 12.48 28.29
CA THR A 425 -29.27 12.24 29.30
C THR A 425 -29.68 13.48 30.09
N GLN A 426 -28.85 14.51 30.23
CA GLN A 426 -29.25 15.79 30.84
C GLN A 426 -30.03 16.69 29.89
N GLN A 427 -29.87 16.55 28.57
CA GLN A 427 -30.68 17.25 27.57
C GLN A 427 -31.96 16.48 27.18
N LEU A 428 -31.97 15.15 27.31
CA LEU A 428 -33.09 14.26 27.01
C LEU A 428 -34.24 14.33 28.04
N ILE A 429 -34.04 14.97 29.19
CA ILE A 429 -35.14 15.28 30.15
C ILE A 429 -36.06 16.41 29.61
N ALA A 430 -35.67 17.14 28.55
CA ALA A 430 -36.48 18.21 27.97
C ALA A 430 -37.30 17.83 26.72
N ARG A 431 -37.18 16.60 26.19
CA ARG A 431 -38.01 16.10 25.07
C ARG A 431 -38.29 14.61 25.20
N THR A 432 -39.09 14.24 26.19
CA THR A 432 -39.70 12.91 26.23
C THR A 432 -40.96 12.91 25.39
N ASP A 433 -40.88 12.31 24.20
CA ASP A 433 -41.92 11.41 23.74
C ASP A 433 -41.33 10.33 22.82
N ARG A 434 -41.21 9.12 23.41
CA ARG A 434 -41.10 7.78 22.82
C ARG A 434 -39.79 7.35 22.16
N ILE A 435 -38.95 6.64 22.91
CA ILE A 435 -38.55 5.24 22.59
C ILE A 435 -38.39 4.48 23.93
N HIS A 436 -39.05 3.33 24.06
CA HIS A 436 -38.87 2.37 25.16
C HIS A 436 -38.07 1.19 24.59
N PHE A 437 -36.86 0.97 25.10
CA PHE A 437 -36.07 -0.23 24.81
C PHE A 437 -36.30 -1.26 25.93
N PRO A 438 -36.60 -2.53 25.62
CA PRO A 438 -36.62 -3.58 26.64
C PRO A 438 -35.19 -3.95 27.02
N GLU A 439 -34.87 -3.88 28.31
CA GLU A 439 -33.63 -4.42 28.89
C GLU A 439 -33.61 -5.95 28.69
N LEU A 440 -32.53 -6.46 28.09
CA LEU A 440 -32.22 -7.89 28.07
C LEU A 440 -31.34 -8.22 29.29
N ASP A 441 -31.94 -8.89 30.27
CA ASP A 441 -31.29 -9.45 31.46
C ASP A 441 -30.44 -10.67 31.08
N TYR A 442 -29.12 -10.54 31.23
CA TYR A 442 -28.15 -11.61 31.03
C TYR A 442 -28.00 -12.41 32.33
N SER A 443 -29.00 -13.22 32.66
CA SER A 443 -28.86 -14.17 33.78
C SER A 443 -29.50 -15.55 33.60
N ASP A 444 -30.14 -15.88 32.45
CA ASP A 444 -30.91 -17.13 32.31
C ASP A 444 -30.43 -18.14 31.23
N ILE A 445 -29.21 -18.03 30.67
CA ILE A 445 -28.68 -19.06 29.73
C ILE A 445 -27.46 -19.78 30.32
N LEU A 446 -27.69 -20.48 31.42
CA LEU A 446 -26.87 -21.62 31.83
C LEU A 446 -27.80 -22.71 32.37
N GLN A 447 -28.38 -23.51 31.47
CA GLN A 447 -28.65 -24.94 31.70
C GLN A 447 -29.18 -25.67 30.45
N THR A 448 -28.36 -26.62 29.99
CA THR A 448 -28.69 -27.96 29.47
C THR A 448 -29.90 -28.17 28.56
N ILE A 449 -29.67 -28.47 27.28
CA ILE A 449 -30.52 -29.39 26.50
C ILE A 449 -29.65 -30.34 25.64
N GLU A 450 -30.01 -31.61 25.70
CA GLU A 450 -29.37 -32.81 25.15
C GLU A 450 -29.46 -32.92 23.61
N LEU A 451 -28.43 -33.54 23.01
CA LEU A 451 -28.38 -33.94 21.61
C LEU A 451 -29.21 -35.22 21.36
N PRO A 452 -30.11 -35.26 20.35
CA PRO A 452 -30.66 -36.52 19.88
C PRO A 452 -29.70 -37.21 18.90
N ASN A 453 -29.36 -38.46 19.21
CA ASN A 453 -28.78 -39.43 18.28
C ASN A 453 -29.78 -39.77 17.15
N LEU A 454 -29.28 -39.86 15.91
CA LEU A 454 -29.88 -40.72 14.87
C LEU A 454 -28.78 -41.25 13.95
N ASN A 455 -28.43 -42.52 14.19
CA ASN A 455 -27.73 -43.40 13.25
C ASN A 455 -28.63 -43.69 12.04
N GLY A 456 -28.05 -43.66 10.84
CA GLY A 456 -28.69 -44.15 9.63
C GLY A 456 -27.67 -44.38 8.52
N GLN A 457 -27.14 -45.59 8.44
CA GLN A 457 -26.33 -46.08 7.31
C GLN A 457 -27.18 -46.18 6.04
N GLN A 458 -26.68 -45.68 4.90
CA GLN A 458 -26.87 -46.34 3.60
C GLN A 458 -25.84 -45.89 2.55
N LYS A 459 -25.09 -46.89 2.04
CA LYS A 459 -24.27 -46.90 0.81
C LYS A 459 -25.18 -46.89 -0.42
N VAL A 460 -24.80 -46.21 -1.52
CA VAL A 460 -24.90 -46.64 -2.95
C VAL A 460 -24.00 -45.69 -3.79
N THR A 461 -22.80 -46.08 -4.26
CA THR A 461 -22.37 -46.62 -5.59
C THR A 461 -22.29 -45.62 -6.77
N GLU A 462 -21.10 -45.59 -7.41
CA GLU A 462 -20.78 -45.01 -8.73
C GLU A 462 -21.55 -45.68 -9.88
N THR A 463 -21.96 -44.94 -10.93
CA THR A 463 -21.55 -45.14 -12.35
C THR A 463 -22.17 -44.11 -13.33
N THR A 464 -21.28 -43.39 -14.05
CA THR A 464 -21.25 -43.05 -15.51
C THR A 464 -22.51 -42.61 -16.30
N GLN A 465 -22.43 -41.43 -16.97
CA GLN A 465 -22.36 -41.21 -18.45
C GLN A 465 -22.79 -39.76 -18.82
N GLY A 466 -22.04 -39.13 -19.75
CA GLY A 466 -22.24 -37.74 -20.22
C GLY A 466 -23.41 -37.54 -21.20
N PRO A 467 -23.58 -36.31 -21.75
CA PRO A 467 -23.07 -36.08 -23.12
C PRO A 467 -22.47 -34.67 -23.41
N VAL A 468 -21.36 -34.71 -24.15
CA VAL A 468 -20.88 -33.92 -25.34
C VAL A 468 -21.49 -32.54 -25.70
N GLY A 469 -20.55 -31.59 -25.97
CA GLY A 469 -20.60 -30.50 -27.00
C GLY A 469 -20.85 -29.09 -26.44
N TYR A 470 -20.09 -28.02 -26.68
CA TYR A 470 -19.08 -27.66 -27.69
C TYR A 470 -18.06 -26.65 -27.11
N THR A 471 -16.81 -26.69 -27.58
CA THR A 471 -15.73 -25.72 -27.34
C THR A 471 -15.53 -24.83 -28.58
N GLU A 472 -15.40 -23.52 -28.40
CA GLU A 472 -14.78 -22.62 -29.38
C GLU A 472 -13.48 -22.07 -28.76
N GLU A 473 -12.35 -22.50 -29.31
CA GLU A 473 -11.02 -21.94 -29.08
C GLU A 473 -10.72 -21.00 -30.27
N VAL A 474 -10.23 -19.78 -30.00
CA VAL A 474 -9.68 -18.89 -31.02
C VAL A 474 -8.19 -18.72 -30.74
N GLU A 475 -7.39 -19.25 -31.67
CA GLU A 475 -5.93 -19.25 -31.73
C GLU A 475 -5.46 -18.00 -32.52
N TYR A 476 -4.45 -17.27 -32.02
CA TYR A 476 -3.80 -16.17 -32.76
C TYR A 476 -2.41 -16.62 -33.23
N ASP A 477 -2.27 -16.70 -34.55
CA ASP A 477 -1.08 -17.10 -35.31
C ASP A 477 -0.10 -15.92 -35.51
N TYR A 478 1.20 -16.17 -35.32
CA TYR A 478 2.30 -15.23 -35.56
C TYR A 478 2.87 -15.47 -36.97
N GLY A 479 2.47 -14.65 -37.93
CA GLY A 479 3.04 -14.63 -39.28
C GLY A 479 4.34 -13.83 -39.36
N HIS A 480 5.47 -14.52 -39.38
CA HIS A 480 6.79 -14.02 -39.77
C HIS A 480 6.85 -13.89 -41.31
N ASN A 481 7.48 -12.83 -41.85
CA ASN A 481 8.07 -12.89 -43.19
C ASN A 481 9.31 -11.97 -43.28
N GLU A 482 10.46 -12.63 -43.41
CA GLU A 482 11.75 -12.09 -43.82
C GLU A 482 11.76 -11.85 -45.34
N TYR A 483 12.55 -10.87 -45.81
CA TYR A 483 13.27 -10.99 -47.08
C TYR A 483 14.65 -10.31 -47.00
N PHE A 484 15.62 -11.01 -47.59
CA PHE A 484 17.07 -10.92 -47.50
C PHE A 484 17.75 -9.80 -48.31
N ALA A 485 18.98 -9.44 -47.85
CA ALA A 485 20.26 -9.10 -48.52
C ALA A 485 20.36 -9.22 -50.06
N GLU A 486 21.24 -8.56 -50.84
CA GLU A 486 22.54 -7.88 -50.69
C GLU A 486 22.89 -7.22 -52.06
N THR A 487 23.82 -6.24 -52.13
CA THR A 487 24.95 -6.20 -53.11
C THR A 487 25.78 -4.91 -53.01
N ASN A 488 27.12 -5.09 -53.01
CA ASN A 488 28.16 -4.06 -53.00
C ASN A 488 28.48 -3.53 -54.42
N ALA A 489 28.85 -2.24 -54.55
CA ALA A 489 29.96 -1.78 -55.41
C ALA A 489 30.25 -0.27 -55.27
N HIS A 490 31.53 0.06 -55.09
CA HIS A 490 32.11 1.41 -55.07
C HIS A 490 31.96 2.17 -56.40
N ALA A 491 31.72 3.49 -56.32
CA ALA A 491 32.59 4.58 -56.81
C ALA A 491 31.79 5.85 -57.17
N GLY A 492 32.24 7.01 -56.68
CA GLY A 492 31.85 8.32 -57.25
C GLY A 492 31.58 9.39 -56.20
N LYS A 493 32.58 10.22 -55.92
CA LYS A 493 32.44 11.50 -55.22
C LYS A 493 31.54 12.43 -56.03
N GLU A 494 30.44 12.92 -55.44
CA GLU A 494 29.94 14.26 -55.70
C GLU A 494 29.40 14.87 -54.39
N THR A 495 29.95 16.02 -54.07
CA THR A 495 29.62 16.89 -52.94
C THR A 495 28.18 17.40 -53.05
N TRP A 496 27.37 17.13 -52.02
CA TRP A 496 26.13 17.85 -51.75
C TRP A 496 26.14 18.31 -50.29
N ASN A 497 25.79 19.58 -50.09
CA ASN A 497 25.82 20.30 -48.82
C ASN A 497 24.99 19.59 -47.74
N GLU A 498 25.59 19.36 -46.56
CA GLU A 498 24.87 18.93 -45.36
C GLU A 498 24.12 20.12 -44.75
N GLU A 499 22.87 20.31 -45.16
CA GLU A 499 21.81 20.78 -44.26
C GLU A 499 21.03 19.55 -43.81
N HIS A 500 21.56 18.80 -42.83
CA HIS A 500 20.76 17.78 -42.14
C HIS A 500 19.93 18.47 -41.06
N SER A 501 18.61 18.37 -41.21
CA SER A 501 17.61 19.02 -40.37
C SER A 501 17.81 18.67 -38.88
N GLU A 502 17.63 19.66 -38.01
CA GLU A 502 17.56 19.48 -36.55
C GLU A 502 16.41 18.54 -36.11
N GLN A 503 15.53 18.14 -37.03
CA GLN A 503 14.36 17.30 -36.79
C GLN A 503 14.64 15.81 -36.64
N ASP A 504 15.76 15.27 -37.15
CA ASP A 504 16.02 13.81 -37.07
C ASP A 504 16.48 13.31 -35.68
N VAL A 505 16.83 14.22 -34.77
CA VAL A 505 17.38 13.86 -33.45
C VAL A 505 16.34 13.19 -32.56
N CYS A 506 15.07 13.58 -32.67
CA CYS A 506 14.00 13.14 -31.77
C CYS A 506 13.30 11.85 -32.25
N PHE A 507 13.60 11.39 -33.47
CA PHE A 507 12.93 10.24 -34.10
C PHE A 507 13.77 8.95 -34.07
N VAL A 508 14.94 8.98 -33.43
CA VAL A 508 15.80 7.80 -33.25
C VAL A 508 15.72 7.27 -31.83
N ASP A 509 15.79 5.96 -31.64
CA ASP A 509 15.79 5.35 -30.31
C ASP A 509 17.01 5.77 -29.48
N MET A 510 16.98 5.62 -28.15
CA MET A 510 18.16 5.88 -27.32
C MET A 510 19.30 4.92 -27.67
N ASP A 511 20.53 5.44 -27.74
CA ASP A 511 21.74 4.64 -27.91
C ASP A 511 22.74 4.95 -26.80
N SER A 512 22.97 3.95 -25.94
CA SER A 512 23.88 4.02 -24.79
C SER A 512 25.35 4.12 -25.19
N GLY A 513 25.71 3.81 -26.44
CA GLY A 513 27.10 3.72 -26.86
C GLY A 513 27.84 2.52 -26.26
N GLU A 514 29.10 2.36 -26.63
CA GLU A 514 29.87 1.13 -26.36
C GLU A 514 30.81 1.23 -25.15
N CYS A 515 31.00 2.43 -24.59
CA CYS A 515 31.90 2.67 -23.46
C CYS A 515 31.22 2.40 -22.10
N GLU A 516 32.03 2.31 -21.03
CA GLU A 516 31.58 2.00 -19.66
C GLU A 516 31.64 3.20 -18.68
N ASP A 517 31.84 4.42 -19.18
CA ASP A 517 31.85 5.65 -18.36
C ASP A 517 30.45 6.26 -18.29
N TYR A 518 29.56 5.57 -17.56
CA TYR A 518 28.13 5.86 -17.57
C TYR A 518 27.79 7.18 -16.87
N SER A 519 27.14 8.07 -17.63
CA SER A 519 26.52 9.29 -17.14
C SER A 519 25.01 9.26 -17.42
N LEU A 520 24.23 9.85 -16.51
CA LEU A 520 22.78 9.95 -16.67
C LEU A 520 22.47 11.06 -17.69
N LYS A 521 21.70 10.72 -18.72
CA LYS A 521 21.26 11.63 -19.79
C LYS A 521 19.76 11.47 -20.03
N TRP A 522 19.19 12.38 -20.80
CA TRP A 522 17.79 12.35 -21.21
C TRP A 522 17.68 12.01 -22.69
N TYR A 523 16.66 11.26 -23.08
CA TYR A 523 16.29 11.03 -24.48
C TYR A 523 14.79 11.20 -24.64
N TYR A 524 14.35 11.54 -25.84
CA TYR A 524 12.94 11.66 -26.17
C TYR A 524 12.40 10.33 -26.69
N HIS A 525 11.30 9.84 -26.11
CA HIS A 525 10.65 8.60 -26.52
C HIS A 525 9.40 8.91 -27.35
N ILE A 526 9.49 8.66 -28.65
CA ILE A 526 8.46 9.06 -29.62
C ILE A 526 7.07 8.50 -29.31
N GLU A 527 6.95 7.20 -28.97
CA GLU A 527 5.63 6.57 -28.77
C GLU A 527 4.89 7.07 -27.52
N ARG A 528 5.64 7.65 -26.56
CA ARG A 528 5.11 8.12 -25.28
C ARG A 528 5.03 9.64 -25.22
N ASP A 529 5.51 10.34 -26.26
CA ASP A 529 5.64 11.80 -26.33
C ASP A 529 6.25 12.42 -25.06
N MET A 530 7.28 11.78 -24.50
CA MET A 530 7.90 12.16 -23.23
C MET A 530 9.40 11.90 -23.21
N CYS A 531 10.14 12.72 -22.45
CA CYS A 531 11.55 12.55 -22.20
C CYS A 531 11.82 11.61 -21.02
N PHE A 532 12.70 10.63 -21.23
CA PHE A 532 13.10 9.65 -20.21
C PHE A 532 14.60 9.69 -19.96
N GLN A 533 15.00 9.26 -18.76
CA GLN A 533 16.40 9.12 -18.42
C GLN A 533 16.98 7.80 -18.91
N PHE A 534 18.23 7.82 -19.37
CA PHE A 534 19.01 6.64 -19.70
C PHE A 534 20.48 6.80 -19.35
N TRP A 535 21.21 5.68 -19.29
CA TRP A 535 22.65 5.67 -19.05
C TRP A 535 23.41 5.71 -20.38
N TYR A 536 24.22 6.75 -20.57
CA TYR A 536 25.11 6.88 -21.72
C TYR A 536 26.54 6.55 -21.30
N GLY A 537 27.16 5.61 -21.99
CA GLY A 537 28.47 5.01 -21.70
C GLY A 537 29.68 5.92 -21.87
N GLY A 538 29.50 7.19 -22.23
CA GLY A 538 30.57 8.19 -22.32
C GLY A 538 31.25 8.29 -23.69
N CYS A 539 31.00 7.35 -24.60
CA CYS A 539 31.44 7.45 -26.00
C CYS A 539 30.41 6.82 -26.95
N GLY A 540 30.45 7.23 -28.23
CA GLY A 540 29.52 6.74 -29.26
C GLY A 540 28.09 7.26 -29.07
N GLY A 541 27.12 6.37 -29.30
CA GLY A 541 25.71 6.71 -29.22
C GLY A 541 25.23 7.59 -30.37
N ASN A 542 23.95 7.97 -30.31
CA ASN A 542 23.35 8.92 -31.24
C ASN A 542 23.05 10.27 -30.56
N LYS A 543 22.40 11.17 -31.29
CA LYS A 543 22.11 12.53 -30.84
C LYS A 543 20.84 12.65 -29.99
N ASN A 544 20.01 11.60 -29.86
CA ASN A 544 18.84 11.63 -28.96
C ASN A 544 19.31 11.50 -27.51
N ARG A 545 20.04 12.52 -27.05
CA ARG A 545 20.78 12.54 -25.80
C ARG A 545 21.00 14.00 -25.36
N PHE A 546 20.34 14.35 -24.27
CA PHE A 546 20.30 15.70 -23.71
C PHE A 546 20.81 15.69 -22.26
N GLU A 547 21.32 16.82 -21.78
CA GLU A 547 21.85 16.93 -20.43
C GLU A 547 20.74 17.08 -19.39
N THR A 548 19.64 17.75 -19.75
CA THR A 548 18.50 17.98 -18.84
C THR A 548 17.16 17.62 -19.48
N GLN A 549 16.15 17.41 -18.63
CA GLN A 549 14.77 17.15 -19.08
C GLN A 549 14.24 18.33 -19.88
N GLU A 550 14.48 19.55 -19.40
CA GLU A 550 14.00 20.78 -20.03
C GLU A 550 14.60 20.97 -21.42
N GLU A 551 15.87 20.61 -21.61
CA GLU A 551 16.54 20.64 -22.91
C GLU A 551 15.87 19.64 -23.88
N CYS A 552 15.65 18.41 -23.43
CA CYS A 552 14.98 17.37 -24.22
C CYS A 552 13.55 17.78 -24.62
N GLU A 553 12.75 18.25 -23.66
CA GLU A 553 11.38 18.67 -23.92
C GLU A 553 11.34 19.92 -24.81
N PHE A 554 12.23 20.88 -24.59
CA PHE A 554 12.31 22.07 -25.41
C PHE A 554 12.63 21.73 -26.87
N PHE A 555 13.56 20.79 -27.09
CA PHE A 555 14.05 20.43 -28.41
C PHE A 555 13.06 19.53 -29.17
N CYS A 556 12.47 18.52 -28.51
CA CYS A 556 11.67 17.50 -29.19
C CYS A 556 10.16 17.69 -29.13
N ARG A 557 9.62 18.39 -28.12
CA ARG A 557 8.17 18.51 -27.92
C ARG A 557 7.52 19.62 -28.76
N LYS A 558 8.32 20.51 -29.36
CA LYS A 558 7.84 21.64 -30.20
C LYS A 558 7.88 21.37 -31.70
N SER A 559 8.26 20.18 -32.11
CA SER A 559 8.29 19.77 -33.52
C SER A 559 7.07 18.92 -33.86
N ALA A 560 5.88 19.50 -33.79
CA ALA A 560 4.63 18.92 -34.30
C ALA A 560 3.87 19.94 -35.15
#